data_AF-A0A8D8AR74-F1
#
_entry.id   AF-A0A8D8AR74-F1
#
_cell.length_a   1.000
_cell.length_b   1.000
_cell.length_c   1.000
_cell.angle_alpha   90.00
_cell.angle_beta   90.00
_cell.angle_gamma   90.00
#
_symmetry.space_group_name_H-M   'P 1'
#
loop_
_entity.id
_entity.type
_entity.pdbx_description
1 polymer ?
#
loop_
_entity_poly.entity_id
_entity_poly.type
_entity_poly.pdbx_seq_one_letter_code
_entity_poly.pdbx_strand_id
1 'polypeptide(L)'
;MLRAITQSAIVTMGSRNLCSNVNPSRLQGKVAVVTASTDGIGFAIAERLGREGAKVVVSSRKEQNVKKAVDQLKSAGLDVTGVKCHVANAADRKALFETAVKQYGGIDILVSNAAVNPEVGAVLDASE
;
A
#
# COMPACT_ATOMS: atom_id res chain seq x y z
N MET A 1 44.00 -4.50 24.22
CA MET A 1 44.18 -5.42 23.09
C MET A 1 42.91 -5.38 22.24
N LEU A 2 43.08 -5.16 20.94
CA LEU A 2 42.07 -4.69 19.98
C LEU A 2 41.21 -5.84 19.41
N ARG A 3 39.97 -5.47 19.07
CA ARG A 3 38.90 -6.08 18.22
C ARG A 3 39.23 -7.32 17.36
N ALA A 4 38.22 -8.19 17.20
CA ALA A 4 38.01 -8.97 15.98
C ALA A 4 36.51 -9.08 15.65
N ILE A 5 36.05 -8.20 14.77
CA ILE A 5 34.83 -8.32 13.97
C ILE A 5 35.25 -9.04 12.69
N THR A 6 34.53 -10.06 12.23
CA THR A 6 34.69 -10.57 10.86
C THR A 6 33.33 -10.79 10.21
N GLN A 7 32.96 -9.83 9.35
CA GLN A 7 32.02 -10.03 8.25
C GLN A 7 32.65 -11.00 7.24
N SER A 8 31.84 -11.88 6.65
CA SER A 8 32.16 -12.48 5.35
C SER A 8 31.01 -12.20 4.40
N ALA A 9 31.21 -11.18 3.59
CA ALA A 9 30.48 -10.94 2.37
C ALA A 9 31.08 -11.81 1.26
N ILE A 10 30.25 -12.59 0.58
CA ILE A 10 30.58 -13.14 -0.74
C ILE A 10 29.51 -12.60 -1.70
N VAL A 11 29.91 -11.61 -2.51
CA VAL A 11 29.14 -11.06 -3.62
C VAL A 11 29.82 -11.55 -4.90
N THR A 12 29.12 -12.37 -5.70
CA THR A 12 29.54 -12.69 -7.07
C THR A 12 28.79 -11.76 -8.02
N MET A 13 29.51 -10.90 -8.73
CA MET A 13 28.94 -9.98 -9.74
C MET A 13 28.76 -10.67 -11.09
N GLY A 14 27.58 -10.51 -11.68
CA GLY A 14 27.30 -10.87 -13.07
C GLY A 14 25.99 -10.26 -13.59
N SER A 15 26.11 -9.16 -14.33
CA SER A 15 25.09 -8.50 -15.18
C SER A 15 24.10 -7.52 -14.52
N ARG A 16 24.42 -6.23 -14.74
CA ARG A 16 23.60 -4.99 -14.68
C ARG A 16 22.29 -5.02 -13.90
N ASN A 17 22.22 -4.26 -12.79
CA ASN A 17 21.07 -3.42 -12.44
C ASN A 17 21.49 -2.29 -11.47
N LEU A 18 21.42 -1.04 -11.92
CA LEU A 18 21.38 0.14 -11.04
C LEU A 18 19.99 0.15 -10.36
N CYS A 19 19.85 -0.54 -9.23
CA CYS A 19 18.71 -0.39 -8.33
C CYS A 19 19.28 -0.27 -6.92
N SER A 20 19.50 0.98 -6.53
CA SER A 20 20.01 1.49 -5.26
C SER A 20 19.66 0.65 -4.03
N ASN A 21 20.58 0.60 -3.06
CA ASN A 21 20.36 0.22 -1.64
C ASN A 21 18.93 0.55 -1.17
N VAL A 22 18.02 -0.42 -1.24
CA VAL A 22 16.66 -0.26 -0.72
C VAL A 22 16.76 -0.45 0.78
N ASN A 23 16.74 0.65 1.53
CA ASN A 23 16.50 0.56 2.96
C ASN A 23 15.11 -0.08 3.16
N PRO A 24 15.01 -1.27 3.78
CA PRO A 24 13.74 -2.00 3.89
C PRO A 24 12.71 -1.29 4.77
N SER A 25 13.06 -0.15 5.38
CA SER A 25 12.20 0.60 6.30
C SER A 25 12.11 2.08 5.93
N ARG A 26 12.21 2.42 4.64
CA ARG A 26 12.18 3.81 4.15
C ARG A 26 10.95 4.60 4.62
N LEU A 27 9.84 3.93 4.87
CA LEU A 27 8.56 4.53 5.26
C LEU A 27 8.20 4.24 6.73
N GLN A 28 9.19 3.86 7.55
CA GLN A 28 8.96 3.55 8.96
C GLN A 28 8.21 4.69 9.66
N GLY A 29 7.05 4.33 10.26
CA GLY A 29 6.23 5.28 11.02
C GLY A 29 5.38 6.22 10.18
N LYS A 30 5.43 6.13 8.85
CA LYS A 30 4.55 6.89 7.95
C LYS A 30 3.16 6.28 7.88
N VAL A 31 2.15 7.12 7.71
CA VAL A 31 0.76 6.69 7.53
C VAL A 31 0.34 6.86 6.08
N ALA A 32 -0.08 5.77 5.44
CA ALA A 32 -0.52 5.74 4.06
C ALA A 32 -2.01 5.40 3.95
N VAL A 33 -2.74 6.16 3.15
CA VAL A 33 -4.12 5.83 2.75
C VAL A 33 -4.10 5.46 1.28
N VAL A 34 -4.59 4.26 0.94
CA VAL A 34 -4.66 3.77 -0.45
C VAL A 34 -6.11 3.51 -0.80
N THR A 35 -6.64 4.16 -1.82
CA THR A 35 -8.03 3.96 -2.27
C THR A 35 -8.14 2.83 -3.30
N ALA A 36 -9.28 2.11 -3.31
CA ALA A 36 -9.51 0.93 -4.14
C ALA A 36 -8.36 -0.10 -4.06
N SER A 37 -7.99 -0.46 -2.84
CA SER A 37 -6.75 -1.18 -2.52
C SER A 37 -6.96 -2.60 -2.02
N THR A 38 -8.13 -3.18 -2.30
CA THR A 38 -8.46 -4.54 -1.91
C THR A 38 -8.13 -5.59 -2.97
N ASP A 39 -7.68 -5.16 -4.15
CA ASP A 39 -7.27 -6.03 -5.25
C ASP A 39 -6.27 -5.30 -6.19
N GLY A 40 -5.65 -6.05 -7.10
CA GLY A 40 -4.81 -5.55 -8.19
C GLY A 40 -3.69 -4.60 -7.74
N ILE A 41 -3.49 -3.52 -8.49
CA ILE A 41 -2.42 -2.54 -8.26
C ILE A 41 -2.54 -1.90 -6.88
N GLY A 42 -3.75 -1.53 -6.45
CA GLY A 42 -3.95 -0.90 -5.16
C GLY A 42 -3.57 -1.81 -3.98
N PHE A 43 -3.85 -3.11 -4.10
CA PHE A 43 -3.42 -4.10 -3.09
C PHE A 43 -1.91 -4.27 -3.06
N ALA A 44 -1.28 -4.39 -4.23
CA ALA A 44 0.18 -4.52 -4.33
C ALA A 44 0.90 -3.27 -3.79
N ILE A 45 0.35 -2.08 -4.02
CA ILE A 45 0.87 -0.83 -3.42
C ILE A 45 0.73 -0.87 -1.89
N ALA A 46 -0.45 -1.22 -1.38
CA ALA A 46 -0.68 -1.31 0.07
C ALA A 46 0.30 -2.29 0.74
N GLU A 47 0.49 -3.46 0.14
CA GLU A 47 1.46 -4.45 0.61
C GLU A 47 2.89 -3.89 0.60
N ARG A 48 3.31 -3.29 -0.52
CA ARG A 48 4.67 -2.75 -0.66
C ARG A 48 4.94 -1.62 0.33
N LEU A 49 3.99 -0.70 0.54
CA LEU A 49 4.12 0.38 1.51
C LEU A 49 4.23 -0.17 2.94
N GLY A 50 3.40 -1.16 3.28
CA GLY A 50 3.47 -1.85 4.58
C GLY A 50 4.81 -2.54 4.80
N ARG A 51 5.34 -3.23 3.78
CA ARG A 51 6.66 -3.87 3.82
C ARG A 51 7.81 -2.87 4.00
N GLU A 52 7.62 -1.60 3.63
CA GLU A 52 8.56 -0.51 3.88
C GLU A 52 8.38 0.17 5.25
N GLY A 53 7.51 -0.36 6.12
CA GLY A 53 7.30 0.09 7.49
C GLY A 53 6.18 1.12 7.68
N ALA A 54 5.38 1.39 6.65
CA ALA A 54 4.23 2.28 6.76
C ALA A 54 3.05 1.59 7.45
N LYS A 55 2.25 2.37 8.18
CA LYS A 55 0.91 1.98 8.63
C LYS A 55 -0.07 2.28 7.51
N VAL A 56 -0.86 1.30 7.07
CA VAL A 56 -1.66 1.44 5.84
C VAL A 56 -3.16 1.37 6.11
N VAL A 57 -3.91 2.32 5.58
CA VAL A 57 -5.37 2.27 5.53
C VAL A 57 -5.80 1.88 4.12
N VAL A 58 -6.43 0.71 3.99
CA VAL A 58 -6.97 0.21 2.73
C VAL A 58 -8.47 0.47 2.65
N SER A 59 -8.99 0.64 1.43
CA SER A 59 -10.42 0.88 1.23
C SER A 59 -10.97 0.31 -0.06
N SER A 60 -12.27 0.00 -0.02
CA SER A 60 -13.07 -0.44 -1.17
C SER A 60 -14.55 -0.19 -0.92
N ARG A 61 -15.37 -0.27 -1.97
CA ARG A 61 -16.83 -0.10 -1.89
C ARG A 61 -17.53 -1.27 -1.18
N LYS A 62 -16.91 -2.46 -1.19
CA LYS A 62 -17.48 -3.70 -0.67
C LYS A 62 -16.78 -4.08 0.63
N GLU A 63 -17.54 -4.17 1.72
CA GLU A 63 -17.03 -4.51 3.06
C GLU A 63 -16.28 -5.85 3.07
N GLN A 64 -16.83 -6.85 2.38
CA GLN A 64 -16.24 -8.18 2.30
C GLN A 64 -14.84 -8.16 1.66
N ASN A 65 -14.64 -7.31 0.65
CA ASN A 65 -13.34 -7.16 0.00
C ASN A 65 -12.34 -6.47 0.93
N VAL A 66 -12.78 -5.47 1.70
CA VAL A 66 -11.97 -4.79 2.71
C VAL A 66 -11.49 -5.79 3.75
N LYS A 67 -12.41 -6.57 4.32
CA LYS A 67 -12.08 -7.59 5.31
C LYS A 67 -11.05 -8.60 4.78
N LYS A 68 -11.30 -9.17 3.60
CA LYS A 68 -10.38 -10.12 2.96
C LYS A 68 -8.97 -9.54 2.79
N ALA A 69 -8.87 -8.32 2.28
CA ALA A 69 -7.58 -7.67 2.05
C ALA A 69 -6.84 -7.38 3.36
N VAL A 70 -7.55 -6.92 4.39
CA VAL A 70 -6.98 -6.70 5.73
C VAL A 70 -6.45 -8.00 6.32
N ASP A 71 -7.23 -9.08 6.26
CA ASP A 71 -6.83 -10.39 6.79
C ASP A 71 -5.55 -10.89 6.09
N GLN A 72 -5.48 -10.76 4.76
CA GLN A 72 -4.29 -11.12 3.98
C GLN A 72 -3.05 -10.28 4.34
N LEU A 73 -3.19 -8.96 4.39
CA LEU A 73 -2.07 -8.06 4.69
C LEU A 73 -1.59 -8.19 6.14
N LYS A 74 -2.51 -8.38 7.09
CA LYS A 74 -2.15 -8.65 8.50
C LYS A 74 -1.47 -10.00 8.66
N SER A 75 -1.88 -11.03 7.90
CA SER A 75 -1.21 -12.34 7.89
C SER A 75 0.24 -12.24 7.38
N ALA A 76 0.55 -11.24 6.56
CA ALA A 76 1.91 -10.91 6.14
C ALA A 76 2.70 -10.05 7.16
N GLY A 77 2.14 -9.82 8.36
CA GLY A 77 2.80 -9.07 9.43
C GLY A 77 2.72 -7.54 9.31
N LEU A 78 1.82 -7.02 8.48
CA LEU A 78 1.71 -5.58 8.20
C LEU A 78 0.70 -4.90 9.13
N ASP A 79 0.97 -3.64 9.52
CA ASP A 79 0.02 -2.79 10.27
C ASP A 79 -0.98 -2.15 9.30
N VAL A 80 -2.15 -2.78 9.18
CA VAL A 80 -3.19 -2.39 8.23
C VAL A 80 -4.56 -2.24 8.89
N THR A 81 -5.26 -1.16 8.55
CA THR A 81 -6.67 -0.94 8.88
C THR A 81 -7.51 -0.87 7.61
N GLY A 82 -8.70 -1.44 7.62
CA GLY A 82 -9.62 -1.40 6.48
C GLY A 82 -10.81 -0.48 6.74
N VAL A 83 -11.23 0.25 5.71
CA VAL A 83 -12.43 1.09 5.76
C VAL A 83 -13.23 0.92 4.48
N LYS A 84 -14.53 0.59 4.60
CA LYS A 84 -15.43 0.69 3.46
C LYS A 84 -15.58 2.14 3.04
N CYS A 85 -15.28 2.42 1.79
CA CYS A 85 -15.34 3.77 1.23
C CYS A 85 -15.75 3.71 -0.25
N HIS A 86 -16.83 4.39 -0.60
CA HIS A 86 -17.07 4.82 -1.96
C HIS A 86 -16.46 6.21 -2.17
N VAL A 87 -15.39 6.27 -2.97
CA VAL A 87 -14.67 7.54 -3.21
C VAL A 87 -15.52 8.66 -3.84
N ALA A 88 -16.64 8.37 -4.50
CA ALA A 88 -17.55 9.41 -5.01
C ALA A 88 -18.41 10.03 -3.89
N ASN A 89 -18.63 9.32 -2.79
CA ASN A 89 -19.39 9.80 -1.65
C ASN A 89 -18.51 10.62 -0.69
N ALA A 90 -18.90 11.86 -0.41
CA ALA A 90 -18.13 12.77 0.44
C ALA A 90 -18.06 12.34 1.91
N ALA A 91 -19.13 11.76 2.45
CA ALA A 91 -19.17 11.27 3.83
C ALA A 91 -18.24 10.06 4.00
N ASP A 92 -18.21 9.15 3.02
CA ASP A 92 -17.30 8.01 3.02
C ASP A 92 -15.84 8.44 2.97
N ARG A 93 -15.49 9.44 2.14
CA ARG A 93 -14.13 10.00 2.11
C ARG A 93 -13.75 10.62 3.45
N LYS A 94 -14.66 11.38 4.07
CA LYS A 94 -14.44 11.97 5.39
C LYS A 94 -14.20 10.91 6.45
N ALA A 95 -15.01 9.86 6.49
CA ALA A 95 -14.85 8.74 7.41
C ALA A 95 -13.50 8.00 7.20
N LEU A 96 -13.09 7.79 5.95
CA LEU A 96 -11.80 7.17 5.62
C LEU A 96 -10.61 7.93 6.24
N PHE A 97 -10.57 9.25 6.04
CA PHE A 97 -9.49 10.08 6.58
C PHE A 97 -9.57 10.25 8.09
N GLU A 98 -10.77 10.39 8.65
CA GLU A 98 -10.95 10.42 10.11
C GLU A 98 -10.46 9.14 10.78
N THR A 99 -10.72 7.97 10.18
CA THR A 99 -10.19 6.70 10.71
C THR A 99 -8.67 6.67 10.68
N ALA A 100 -8.03 7.14 9.60
CA ALA A 100 -6.57 7.22 9.53
C ALA A 100 -6.00 8.12 10.64
N VAL A 101 -6.60 9.30 10.84
CA VAL A 101 -6.19 10.24 11.89
C VAL A 101 -6.44 9.67 13.29
N LYS A 102 -7.60 9.07 13.54
CA LYS A 102 -7.94 8.49 14.85
C LYS A 102 -7.04 7.30 15.21
N GLN A 103 -6.75 6.43 14.25
CA GLN A 103 -5.98 5.21 14.47
C GLN A 103 -4.46 5.46 14.53
N TYR A 104 -3.98 6.38 13.69
CA TYR A 104 -2.55 6.53 13.43
C TYR A 104 -2.00 7.94 13.65
N GLY A 105 -2.85 8.90 13.99
CA GLY A 105 -2.46 10.27 14.37
C GLY A 105 -2.25 11.23 13.20
N GLY A 106 -2.37 10.77 11.94
CA GLY A 106 -2.16 11.61 10.77
C GLY A 106 -2.17 10.84 9.46
N ILE A 107 -1.87 11.53 8.35
CA ILE A 107 -1.73 10.97 7.01
C ILE A 107 -0.50 11.62 6.37
N ASP A 108 0.50 10.81 5.99
CA ASP A 108 1.69 11.29 5.27
C ASP A 108 1.57 11.04 3.76
N ILE A 109 0.90 9.95 3.37
CA ILE A 109 0.85 9.45 1.99
C ILE A 109 -0.61 9.19 1.61
N LEU A 110 -1.04 9.74 0.48
CA LEU A 110 -2.32 9.42 -0.15
C LEU A 110 -2.06 8.85 -1.55
N VAL A 111 -2.53 7.63 -1.77
CA VAL A 111 -2.54 7.00 -3.10
C VAL A 111 -3.98 6.98 -3.61
N SER A 112 -4.29 7.91 -4.51
CA SER A 112 -5.61 8.02 -5.16
C SER A 112 -5.72 7.06 -6.33
N ASN A 113 -5.76 5.76 -6.03
CA ASN A 113 -5.78 4.69 -7.02
C ASN A 113 -7.20 4.32 -7.52
N ALA A 114 -8.26 4.70 -6.80
CA ALA A 114 -9.62 4.40 -7.23
C ALA A 114 -9.96 4.98 -8.61
N ALA A 115 -10.14 4.08 -9.58
CA ALA A 115 -10.58 4.38 -10.94
C ALA A 115 -11.74 3.46 -11.34
N VAL A 116 -12.54 3.93 -12.30
CA VAL A 116 -13.57 3.12 -12.96
C VAL A 116 -13.40 3.31 -14.46
N ASN A 117 -13.41 2.22 -15.22
CA ASN A 117 -13.63 2.30 -16.66
C ASN A 117 -15.14 2.15 -16.91
N PRO A 118 -15.85 3.19 -17.37
CA PRO A 118 -17.28 3.10 -17.66
C PRO A 118 -17.57 2.25 -18.90
N GLU A 119 -16.59 2.11 -19.80
CA GLU A 119 -16.68 1.36 -21.05
C GLU A 119 -16.22 -0.09 -20.82
N VAL A 120 -17.09 -1.04 -21.16
CA VAL A 120 -16.72 -2.47 -21.23
C VAL A 120 -16.80 -2.86 -22.70
N GLY A 121 -15.69 -2.72 -23.42
CA GLY A 121 -15.57 -3.00 -24.85
C GLY A 121 -14.11 -3.21 -25.25
N ALA A 122 -13.86 -3.69 -26.48
CA ALA A 122 -12.49 -3.75 -26.97
C ALA A 122 -11.95 -2.32 -27.13
N VAL A 123 -10.65 -2.13 -26.88
CA VAL A 123 -10.02 -0.80 -27.01
C VAL A 123 -10.20 -0.23 -28.43
N LEU A 124 -10.32 -1.10 -29.44
CA LEU A 124 -10.55 -0.71 -30.83
C LEU A 124 -11.97 -0.18 -31.10
N ASP A 125 -12.93 -0.47 -30.22
CA ASP A 125 -14.34 -0.09 -30.38
C ASP A 125 -14.69 1.17 -29.56
N ALA A 126 -13.74 1.70 -28.78
CA ALA A 126 -13.94 2.90 -27.99
C ALA A 126 -13.99 4.14 -28.89
N SER A 127 -15.06 4.93 -28.77
CA SER A 127 -15.11 6.26 -29.41
C SER A 127 -14.09 7.20 -28.75
N GLU A 128 -13.44 8.05 -29.56
CA GLU A 128 -12.55 9.13 -29.08
C GLU A 128 -13.28 10.15 -28.19
#